data_AF-A0A2Z3V5D1-F1
#
_entry.id   AF-A0A2Z3V5D1-F1
#
_cell.length_a   1.000
_cell.length_b   1.000
_cell.length_c   1.000
_cell.angle_alpha   90.00
_cell.angle_beta   90.00
_cell.angle_gamma   90.00
#
_symmetry.space_group_name_H-M   'P 1'
#
loop_
_entity.id
_entity.type
_entity.pdbx_description
1 polymer ?
#
loop_
_entity_poly.entity_id
_entity_poly.type
_entity_poly.pdbx_seq_one_letter_code
_entity_poly.pdbx_strand_id
1 'polypeptide(L)'
;MHAPVSEMAARLSAALADDVPHRAVALLATQCASSPVAAVGDQEFTDTLTGAALGALVAQVTPGHPWQGTAHLAGGPWPVLAVASDLTPRGAGLVMVLDEDTPVPANVLLTVQALVDLLTSHVERLVTDAAPSTLAQSRAVAQARAHAVAELGEAHATALSGILGVLRSHRLDDTVARSTAVELAVNALMELRNESPRGTSPVWEESARQAFGHLSDSLKTLLSHSAVQLELDPPANDRSLTSVTAHAAKVSVRAAVLAALRQSEVRRIRVGWELGLAELVATVRDDGPGVLNDDLRACQIAQRVEAQGGSFELDAVPGWGMTTKLTFPLALSEVAATRIPRPVLASLPYETPGADPLAGLGARELEVLERLALGHRNRTIAQELHISESTVKFHVANILSKLAVGSRGEAAAFFHAAAV
;
A
#
# COMPACT_ATOMS: atom_id res chain seq x y z
N MET A 1 -19.98 23.03 -15.36
CA MET A 1 -18.82 22.98 -16.28
C MET A 1 -17.68 22.33 -15.52
N HIS A 2 -17.43 21.03 -15.73
CA HIS A 2 -16.31 20.31 -15.11
C HIS A 2 -15.26 20.09 -16.21
N ALA A 3 -14.41 21.09 -16.44
CA ALA A 3 -13.36 20.98 -17.44
C ALA A 3 -12.24 20.06 -16.89
N PRO A 4 -11.75 19.06 -17.64
CA PRO A 4 -10.62 18.24 -17.23
C PRO A 4 -9.36 19.10 -17.04
N VAL A 5 -8.43 18.64 -16.20
CA VAL A 5 -7.18 19.34 -15.85
C VAL A 5 -6.37 19.73 -17.09
N SER A 6 -6.44 18.93 -18.16
CA SER A 6 -5.85 19.24 -19.47
C SER A 6 -6.47 20.44 -20.17
N GLU A 7 -7.79 20.62 -20.09
CA GLU A 7 -8.48 21.79 -20.64
C GLU A 7 -8.14 23.05 -19.84
N MET A 8 -7.96 22.93 -18.52
CA MET A 8 -7.50 24.02 -17.66
C MET A 8 -6.06 24.44 -18.02
N ALA A 9 -5.16 23.48 -18.23
CA ALA A 9 -3.79 23.75 -18.67
C ALA A 9 -3.76 24.44 -20.05
N ALA A 10 -4.60 24.01 -21.00
CA ALA A 10 -4.70 24.64 -22.31
C ALA A 10 -5.21 26.09 -22.24
N ARG A 11 -6.24 26.35 -21.41
CA ARG A 11 -6.77 27.70 -21.21
C ARG A 11 -5.76 28.63 -20.52
N LEU A 12 -5.01 28.11 -19.55
CA LEU A 12 -3.96 28.86 -18.87
C LEU A 12 -2.82 29.19 -19.83
N SER A 13 -2.38 28.23 -20.65
CA SER A 13 -1.39 28.43 -21.70
C SER A 13 -1.85 29.54 -22.66
N ALA A 14 -3.08 29.47 -23.16
CA ALA A 14 -3.63 30.51 -24.04
C ALA A 14 -3.71 31.89 -23.38
N ALA A 15 -4.06 31.95 -22.09
CA ALA A 15 -4.18 33.21 -21.35
C ALA A 15 -2.83 33.88 -21.05
N LEU A 16 -1.76 33.08 -20.93
CA LEU A 16 -0.42 33.57 -20.59
C LEU A 16 0.50 33.74 -21.81
N ALA A 17 0.05 33.36 -23.01
CA ALA A 17 0.90 33.35 -24.21
C ALA A 17 1.46 34.73 -24.59
N ASP A 18 0.67 35.79 -24.38
CA ASP A 18 1.08 37.17 -24.72
C ASP A 18 2.07 37.75 -23.70
N ASP A 19 1.92 37.41 -22.42
CA ASP A 19 2.74 37.96 -21.32
C ASP A 19 3.99 37.12 -21.02
N VAL A 20 3.93 35.81 -21.29
CA VAL A 20 5.01 34.83 -21.08
C VAL A 20 5.08 33.94 -22.32
N PRO A 21 5.88 34.28 -23.35
CA PRO A 21 6.04 33.43 -24.53
C PRO A 21 6.60 32.05 -24.15
N HIS A 22 5.88 30.99 -24.50
CA HIS A 22 6.18 29.63 -24.07
C HIS A 22 5.79 28.56 -25.09
N ARG A 23 6.57 27.48 -25.14
CA ARG A 23 6.39 26.32 -26.03
C ARG A 23 5.53 25.24 -25.42
N ALA A 24 5.55 25.12 -24.10
CA ALA A 24 4.77 24.11 -23.39
C ALA A 24 4.43 24.57 -21.97
N VAL A 25 3.33 24.04 -21.45
CA VAL A 25 2.89 24.21 -20.07
C VAL A 25 2.59 22.85 -19.47
N ALA A 26 3.11 22.60 -18.28
CA ALA A 26 2.83 21.42 -17.47
C ALA A 26 2.25 21.83 -16.11
N LEU A 27 1.07 21.32 -15.80
CA LEU A 27 0.40 21.50 -14.53
C LEU A 27 0.52 20.21 -13.70
N LEU A 28 0.89 20.36 -12.43
CA LEU A 28 0.87 19.31 -11.41
C LEU A 28 -0.25 19.59 -10.42
N ALA A 29 -1.30 18.76 -10.46
CA ALA A 29 -2.42 18.75 -9.52
C ALA A 29 -2.39 17.45 -8.71
N THR A 30 -1.65 17.43 -7.60
CA THR A 30 -1.46 16.26 -6.73
C THR A 30 -2.75 15.77 -6.06
N GLN A 31 -3.79 16.60 -6.07
CA GLN A 31 -5.15 16.30 -5.60
C GLN A 31 -5.98 15.46 -6.61
N CYS A 32 -5.56 15.36 -7.88
CA CYS A 32 -6.24 14.53 -8.87
C CYS A 32 -5.66 13.11 -8.92
N ALA A 33 -6.43 12.12 -8.44
CA ALA A 33 -6.00 10.72 -8.38
C ALA A 33 -5.89 10.01 -9.75
N SER A 34 -6.59 10.49 -10.79
CA SER A 34 -6.65 9.86 -12.11
C SER A 34 -5.62 10.38 -13.12
N SER A 35 -5.24 11.65 -13.01
CA SER A 35 -4.24 12.29 -13.88
C SER A 35 -3.63 13.49 -13.14
N PRO A 36 -2.60 13.28 -12.31
CA PRO A 36 -2.01 14.35 -11.51
C PRO A 36 -1.19 15.34 -12.34
N VAL A 37 -0.89 14.99 -13.60
CA VAL A 37 -0.11 15.82 -14.52
C VAL A 37 -0.94 16.07 -15.77
N ALA A 38 -0.94 17.31 -16.24
CA ALA A 38 -1.44 17.68 -17.55
C ALA A 38 -0.39 18.55 -18.24
N ALA A 39 0.04 18.17 -19.43
CA ALA A 39 0.98 18.94 -20.21
C ALA A 39 0.38 19.25 -21.60
N VAL A 40 0.62 20.47 -22.09
CA VAL A 40 0.10 20.98 -23.36
C VAL A 40 1.21 21.76 -24.05
N GLY A 41 1.38 21.56 -25.36
CA GLY A 41 2.37 22.28 -26.17
C GLY A 41 3.31 21.34 -26.91
N ASP A 42 4.61 21.67 -26.91
CA ASP A 42 5.67 20.95 -27.62
C ASP A 42 5.68 19.44 -27.31
N GLN A 43 5.54 18.62 -28.36
CA GLN A 43 5.44 17.16 -28.25
C GLN A 43 6.71 16.52 -27.68
N GLU A 44 7.88 17.08 -27.98
CA GLU A 44 9.16 16.56 -27.49
C GLU A 44 9.23 16.63 -25.96
N PHE A 45 8.68 17.71 -25.40
CA PHE A 45 8.57 17.91 -23.96
C PHE A 45 7.42 17.09 -23.35
N THR A 46 6.22 17.11 -23.94
CA THR A 46 5.05 16.45 -23.33
C THR A 46 5.15 14.93 -23.29
N ASP A 47 5.74 14.30 -24.32
CA ASP A 47 5.77 12.84 -24.46
C ASP A 47 6.78 12.19 -23.49
N THR A 48 7.79 12.93 -23.08
CA THR A 48 8.89 12.47 -22.22
C THR A 48 8.77 12.97 -20.77
N LEU A 49 7.84 13.90 -20.51
CA LEU A 49 7.61 14.44 -19.17
C LEU A 49 6.98 13.39 -18.25
N THR A 50 7.64 13.14 -17.12
CA THR A 50 7.10 12.30 -16.05
C THR A 50 6.63 13.14 -14.88
N GLY A 51 5.57 12.70 -14.19
CA GLY A 51 5.10 13.40 -12.98
C GLY A 51 6.12 13.42 -11.85
N ALA A 52 7.01 12.43 -11.77
CA ALA A 52 8.11 12.43 -10.80
C ALA A 52 9.13 13.54 -11.08
N ALA A 53 9.52 13.74 -12.35
CA ALA A 53 10.43 14.83 -12.73
C ALA A 53 9.79 16.20 -12.48
N LEU A 54 8.51 16.36 -12.84
CA LEU A 54 7.76 17.59 -12.62
C LEU A 54 7.62 17.91 -11.12
N GLY A 55 7.25 16.90 -10.31
CA GLY A 55 7.12 17.04 -8.87
C GLY A 55 8.44 17.39 -8.18
N ALA A 56 9.56 16.79 -8.62
CA ALA A 56 10.88 17.11 -8.09
C ALA A 56 11.29 18.57 -8.35
N LEU A 57 10.91 19.14 -9.50
CA LEU A 57 11.17 20.55 -9.78
C LEU A 57 10.26 21.47 -8.96
N VAL A 58 8.95 21.20 -8.94
CA VAL A 58 7.98 22.01 -8.17
C VAL A 58 8.34 22.03 -6.68
N ALA A 59 8.81 20.92 -6.11
CA ALA A 59 9.25 20.83 -4.72
C ALA A 59 10.48 21.70 -4.38
N GLN A 60 11.26 22.12 -5.39
CA GLN A 60 12.40 23.02 -5.20
C GLN A 60 12.00 24.50 -5.26
N VAL A 61 10.81 24.81 -5.75
CA VAL A 61 10.29 26.18 -5.86
C VAL A 61 9.64 26.59 -4.55
N THR A 62 9.99 27.76 -4.05
CA THR A 62 9.35 28.31 -2.84
C THR A 62 7.99 28.90 -3.21
N PRO A 63 6.88 28.47 -2.57
CA PRO A 63 5.56 29.05 -2.80
C PRO A 63 5.57 30.59 -2.65
N GLY A 64 4.85 31.27 -3.54
CA GLY A 64 4.84 32.74 -3.60
C GLY A 64 6.11 33.37 -4.21
N HIS A 65 7.13 32.57 -4.54
CA HIS A 65 8.37 33.03 -5.15
C HIS A 65 8.65 32.22 -6.43
N PRO A 66 8.00 32.58 -7.56
CA PRO A 66 8.25 31.96 -8.86
C PRO A 66 9.74 31.88 -9.19
N TRP A 67 10.18 30.72 -9.67
CA TRP A 67 11.56 30.47 -10.04
C TRP A 67 11.70 30.37 -11.56
N GLN A 68 12.64 31.10 -12.13
CA GLN A 68 13.00 31.00 -13.55
C GLN A 68 14.45 30.53 -13.67
N GLY A 69 14.70 29.60 -14.57
CA GLY A 69 16.04 29.13 -14.88
C GLY A 69 16.03 27.92 -15.81
N THR A 70 17.20 27.34 -16.03
CA THR A 70 17.31 26.11 -16.84
C THR A 70 17.09 24.87 -15.98
N ALA A 71 16.10 24.05 -16.32
CA ALA A 71 15.84 22.76 -15.67
C ALA A 71 16.06 21.60 -16.64
N HIS A 72 16.60 20.50 -16.12
CA HIS A 72 16.71 19.25 -16.89
C HIS A 72 15.43 18.44 -16.72
N LEU A 73 14.55 18.53 -17.72
CA LEU A 73 13.27 17.83 -17.77
C LEU A 73 13.17 17.09 -19.10
N ALA A 74 12.41 16.00 -19.16
CA ALA A 74 12.08 15.38 -20.45
C ALA A 74 13.33 14.95 -21.28
N GLY A 75 14.47 14.68 -20.62
CA GLY A 75 15.72 14.26 -21.29
C GLY A 75 16.59 15.40 -21.84
N GLY A 76 16.25 16.68 -21.60
CA GLY A 76 17.04 17.83 -22.08
C GLY A 76 17.00 19.05 -21.14
N PRO A 77 17.91 20.02 -21.31
CA PRO A 77 17.87 21.29 -20.60
C PRO A 77 16.83 22.22 -21.25
N TRP A 78 15.90 22.72 -20.46
CA TRP A 78 14.85 23.64 -20.91
C TRP A 78 14.90 24.93 -20.10
N PRO A 79 14.79 26.11 -20.73
CA PRO A 79 14.50 27.34 -20.00
C PRO A 79 13.05 27.24 -19.49
N VAL A 80 12.88 27.33 -18.17
CA VAL A 80 11.57 27.16 -17.55
C VAL A 80 11.26 28.26 -16.55
N LEU A 81 9.96 28.54 -16.44
CA LEU A 81 9.36 29.24 -15.32
C LEU A 81 8.57 28.21 -14.50
N ALA A 82 8.94 28.05 -13.23
CA ALA A 82 8.28 27.14 -12.31
C ALA A 82 7.63 27.91 -11.14
N VAL A 83 6.41 27.51 -10.81
CA VAL A 83 5.57 28.16 -9.80
C VAL A 83 4.98 27.07 -8.91
N ALA A 84 5.07 27.27 -7.60
CA ALA A 84 4.50 26.36 -6.59
C ALA A 84 3.40 27.06 -5.80
N SER A 85 2.41 26.28 -5.37
CA SER A 85 1.33 26.71 -4.48
C SER A 85 1.26 25.78 -3.27
N ASP A 86 1.12 26.37 -2.09
CA ASP A 86 0.95 25.69 -0.79
C ASP A 86 -0.48 25.78 -0.25
N LEU A 87 -1.42 26.31 -1.04
CA LEU A 87 -2.83 26.43 -0.66
C LEU A 87 -3.50 25.07 -0.40
N THR A 88 -2.88 23.96 -0.80
CA THR A 88 -3.28 22.61 -0.44
C THR A 88 -2.14 21.87 0.25
N PRO A 89 -2.43 21.00 1.24
CA PRO A 89 -1.40 20.25 1.97
C PRO A 89 -0.61 19.26 1.10
N ARG A 90 -1.07 18.97 -0.13
CA ARG A 90 -0.38 18.08 -1.08
C ARG A 90 0.51 18.84 -2.08
N GLY A 91 0.43 20.17 -2.10
CA GLY A 91 1.18 21.04 -3.01
C GLY A 91 0.74 20.92 -4.47
N ALA A 92 0.70 22.03 -5.19
CA ALA A 92 0.44 22.04 -6.62
C ALA A 92 1.47 22.95 -7.31
N GLY A 93 1.63 22.80 -8.62
CA GLY A 93 2.58 23.63 -9.34
C GLY A 93 2.37 23.68 -10.83
N LEU A 94 3.00 24.69 -11.43
CA LEU A 94 3.01 24.96 -12.85
C LEU A 94 4.45 25.06 -13.31
N VAL A 95 4.76 24.46 -14.45
CA VAL A 95 6.03 24.65 -15.14
C VAL A 95 5.73 25.05 -16.58
N MET A 96 6.29 26.18 -17.01
CA MET A 96 6.20 26.68 -18.37
C MET A 96 7.57 26.58 -19.03
N VAL A 97 7.64 26.00 -20.22
CA VAL A 97 8.86 25.97 -21.04
C VAL A 97 8.86 27.21 -21.90
N LEU A 98 9.80 28.11 -21.65
CA LEU A 98 9.86 29.42 -22.30
C LEU A 98 10.41 29.32 -23.73
N ASP A 99 9.99 30.21 -24.61
CA ASP A 99 10.55 30.32 -25.96
C ASP A 99 12.02 30.79 -25.93
N GLU A 100 12.31 31.73 -25.03
CA GLU A 100 13.63 32.32 -24.81
C GLU A 100 13.90 32.43 -23.30
N ASP A 101 15.17 32.47 -22.90
CA ASP A 101 15.58 32.62 -21.50
C ASP A 101 15.52 34.09 -21.01
N THR A 102 14.57 34.85 -21.53
CA THR A 102 14.40 36.27 -21.20
C THR A 102 13.73 36.41 -19.83
N PRO A 103 14.25 37.21 -18.89
CA PRO A 103 13.67 37.35 -17.55
C PRO A 103 12.24 37.86 -17.60
N VAL A 104 11.31 37.11 -16.99
CA VAL A 104 9.90 37.49 -16.92
C VAL A 104 9.72 38.65 -15.91
N PRO A 105 9.00 39.73 -16.26
CA PRO A 105 8.77 40.86 -15.35
C PRO A 105 8.08 40.47 -14.04
N ALA A 106 8.45 41.10 -12.93
CA ALA A 106 7.94 40.76 -11.60
C ALA A 106 6.40 40.88 -11.46
N ASN A 107 5.78 41.84 -12.14
CA ASN A 107 4.32 41.99 -12.17
C ASN A 107 3.63 40.80 -12.86
N VAL A 108 4.25 40.25 -13.91
CA VAL A 108 3.76 39.07 -14.62
C VAL A 108 3.94 37.84 -13.73
N LEU A 109 5.09 37.68 -13.07
CA LEU A 109 5.34 36.59 -12.12
C LEU A 109 4.29 36.53 -11.00
N LEU A 110 3.92 37.69 -10.42
CA LEU A 110 2.85 37.78 -9.41
C LEU A 110 1.48 37.36 -9.98
N THR A 111 1.21 37.73 -11.23
CA THR A 111 -0.04 37.33 -11.92
C THR A 111 -0.08 35.82 -12.15
N VAL A 112 1.02 35.22 -12.60
CA VAL A 112 1.14 33.77 -12.79
C VAL A 112 0.95 33.05 -11.45
N GLN A 113 1.59 33.51 -10.37
CA GLN A 113 1.40 32.95 -9.03
C GLN A 113 -0.07 32.97 -8.61
N ALA A 114 -0.73 34.13 -8.74
CA ALA A 114 -2.14 34.28 -8.37
C ALA A 114 -3.07 33.35 -9.18
N LEU A 115 -2.77 33.15 -10.47
CA LEU A 115 -3.52 32.22 -11.32
C LEU A 115 -3.33 30.77 -10.89
N VAL A 116 -2.08 30.36 -10.57
CA VAL A 116 -1.79 29.01 -10.07
C VAL A 116 -2.48 28.75 -8.73
N ASP A 117 -2.49 29.73 -7.84
CA ASP A 117 -3.18 29.67 -6.55
C ASP A 117 -4.71 29.54 -6.72
N LEU A 118 -5.29 30.31 -7.65
CA LEU A 118 -6.71 30.24 -7.98
C LEU A 118 -7.08 28.90 -8.60
N LEU A 119 -6.27 28.38 -9.52
CA LEU A 119 -6.45 27.07 -10.13
C LEU A 119 -6.37 25.96 -9.07
N THR A 120 -5.36 26.01 -8.20
CA THR A 120 -5.17 25.04 -7.12
C THR A 120 -6.40 24.99 -6.21
N SER A 121 -6.89 26.16 -5.80
CA SER A 121 -8.11 26.30 -5.00
C SER A 121 -9.36 25.80 -5.74
N HIS A 122 -9.45 26.04 -7.05
CA HIS A 122 -10.58 25.58 -7.86
C HIS A 122 -10.60 24.06 -8.02
N VAL A 123 -9.45 23.44 -8.29
CA VAL A 123 -9.34 21.98 -8.39
C VAL A 123 -9.66 21.32 -7.04
N GLU A 124 -9.16 21.87 -5.93
CA GLU A 124 -9.49 21.37 -4.59
C GLU A 124 -11.00 21.44 -4.31
N ARG A 125 -11.63 22.54 -4.69
CA ARG A 125 -13.09 22.68 -4.60
C ARG A 125 -13.82 21.68 -5.49
N LEU A 126 -13.38 21.45 -6.72
CA LEU A 126 -13.97 20.44 -7.61
C LEU A 126 -13.86 19.02 -7.05
N VAL A 127 -12.72 18.69 -6.41
CA VAL A 127 -12.53 17.40 -5.73
C VAL A 127 -13.44 17.28 -4.52
N THR A 128 -13.62 18.37 -3.76
CA THR A 128 -14.46 18.41 -2.55
C THR A 128 -15.96 18.40 -2.87
N ASP A 129 -16.38 19.14 -3.91
CA ASP A 129 -17.78 19.30 -4.34
C ASP A 129 -18.23 18.21 -5.33
N ALA A 130 -17.33 17.32 -5.76
CA ALA A 130 -17.68 16.24 -6.67
C ALA A 130 -18.83 15.41 -6.07
N ALA A 131 -19.94 15.32 -6.82
CA ALA A 131 -21.09 14.55 -6.39
C ALA A 131 -20.65 13.10 -6.07
N PRO A 132 -21.22 12.47 -5.01
CA PRO A 132 -20.81 11.13 -4.56
C PRO A 132 -20.77 10.09 -5.69
N SER A 133 -21.64 10.22 -6.69
CA SER A 133 -21.72 9.35 -7.86
C SER A 133 -20.50 9.42 -8.80
N THR A 134 -19.89 10.59 -8.99
CA THR A 134 -18.73 10.77 -9.88
C THR A 134 -17.45 10.22 -9.23
N LEU A 135 -17.29 10.43 -7.93
CA LEU A 135 -16.21 9.80 -7.15
C LEU A 135 -16.40 8.28 -7.07
N ALA A 136 -17.63 7.80 -6.86
CA ALA A 136 -17.94 6.37 -6.87
C ALA A 136 -17.66 5.72 -8.23
N GLN A 137 -18.03 6.38 -9.35
CA GLN A 137 -17.75 5.88 -10.69
C GLN A 137 -16.26 5.88 -11.02
N SER A 138 -15.53 6.94 -10.65
CA SER A 138 -14.08 7.00 -10.86
C SER A 138 -13.34 5.95 -10.02
N ARG A 139 -13.76 5.74 -8.76
CA ARG A 139 -13.26 4.67 -7.89
C ARG A 139 -13.57 3.29 -8.47
N ALA A 140 -14.79 3.06 -8.97
CA ALA A 140 -15.18 1.79 -9.58
C ALA A 140 -14.33 1.45 -10.82
N VAL A 141 -14.06 2.44 -11.68
CA VAL A 141 -13.18 2.25 -12.86
C VAL A 141 -11.74 1.97 -12.44
N ALA A 142 -11.21 2.72 -11.48
CA ALA A 142 -9.87 2.48 -10.94
C ALA A 142 -9.74 1.10 -10.28
N GLN A 143 -10.77 0.69 -9.54
CA GLN A 143 -10.84 -0.62 -8.89
C GLN A 143 -10.94 -1.76 -9.90
N ALA A 144 -11.74 -1.60 -10.97
CA ALA A 144 -11.80 -2.57 -12.06
C ALA A 144 -10.46 -2.70 -12.79
N ARG A 145 -9.73 -1.59 -13.00
CA ARG A 145 -8.39 -1.62 -13.58
C ARG A 145 -7.39 -2.30 -12.65
N ALA A 146 -7.44 -2.00 -11.35
CA ALA A 146 -6.60 -2.64 -10.35
C ALA A 146 -6.87 -4.15 -10.27
N HIS A 147 -8.14 -4.57 -10.39
CA HIS A 147 -8.55 -5.97 -10.46
C HIS A 147 -7.96 -6.69 -11.68
N ALA A 148 -8.11 -6.11 -12.87
CA ALA A 148 -7.57 -6.71 -14.09
C ALA A 148 -6.04 -6.84 -14.02
N VAL A 149 -5.35 -5.83 -13.49
CA VAL A 149 -3.90 -5.90 -13.27
C VAL A 149 -3.53 -6.95 -12.21
N ALA A 150 -4.36 -7.11 -11.18
CA ALA A 150 -4.19 -8.07 -10.12
C ALA A 150 -4.30 -9.52 -10.61
N GLU A 151 -5.36 -9.84 -11.34
CA GLU A 151 -5.56 -11.18 -11.92
C GLU A 151 -4.42 -11.53 -12.89
N LEU A 152 -4.06 -10.59 -13.76
CA LEU A 152 -2.93 -10.77 -14.68
C LEU A 152 -1.63 -11.02 -13.91
N GLY A 153 -1.38 -10.29 -12.83
CA GLY A 153 -0.20 -10.45 -11.98
C GLY A 153 -0.14 -11.78 -11.21
N GLU A 154 -1.29 -12.29 -10.76
CA GLU A 154 -1.40 -13.60 -10.11
C GLU A 154 -1.16 -14.73 -11.11
N ALA A 155 -1.80 -14.67 -12.28
CA ALA A 155 -1.60 -15.61 -13.37
C ALA A 155 -0.13 -15.66 -13.82
N HIS A 156 0.49 -14.49 -14.06
CA HIS A 156 1.91 -14.41 -14.43
C HIS A 156 2.84 -15.02 -13.39
N ALA A 157 2.59 -14.76 -12.11
CA ALA A 157 3.48 -15.23 -11.07
C ALA A 157 3.33 -16.72 -10.78
N THR A 158 2.13 -17.28 -10.92
CA THR A 158 1.91 -18.73 -10.87
C THR A 158 2.63 -19.42 -12.04
N ALA A 159 2.50 -18.89 -13.26
CA ALA A 159 3.20 -19.40 -14.43
C ALA A 159 4.73 -19.38 -14.26
N LEU A 160 5.29 -18.24 -13.85
CA LEU A 160 6.73 -18.09 -13.63
C LEU A 160 7.24 -19.01 -12.51
N SER A 161 6.47 -19.17 -11.43
CA SER A 161 6.84 -20.06 -10.33
C SER A 161 6.85 -21.53 -10.76
N GLY A 162 5.87 -21.95 -11.56
CA GLY A 162 5.83 -23.31 -12.14
C GLY A 162 7.03 -23.56 -13.06
N ILE A 163 7.32 -22.64 -13.97
CA ILE A 163 8.46 -22.71 -14.89
C ILE A 163 9.78 -22.79 -14.11
N LEU A 164 10.01 -21.88 -13.16
CA LEU A 164 11.23 -21.86 -12.36
C LEU A 164 11.36 -23.09 -11.46
N GLY A 165 10.25 -23.61 -10.93
CA GLY A 165 10.23 -24.83 -10.12
C GLY A 165 10.71 -26.04 -10.92
N VAL A 166 10.22 -26.20 -12.14
CA VAL A 166 10.66 -27.28 -13.06
C VAL A 166 12.14 -27.11 -13.43
N LEU A 167 12.56 -25.90 -13.80
CA LEU A 167 13.95 -25.62 -14.22
C LEU A 167 14.96 -25.74 -13.08
N ARG A 168 14.54 -25.63 -11.81
CA ARG A 168 15.41 -25.76 -10.62
C ARG A 168 15.37 -27.15 -9.99
N SER A 169 14.56 -28.07 -10.52
CA SER A 169 14.42 -29.40 -9.96
C SER A 169 15.65 -30.25 -10.23
N HIS A 170 16.31 -30.71 -9.16
CA HIS A 170 17.44 -31.66 -9.24
C HIS A 170 16.99 -33.10 -9.55
N ARG A 171 15.67 -33.34 -9.70
CA ARG A 171 15.08 -34.66 -9.97
C ARG A 171 14.74 -34.88 -11.44
N LEU A 172 14.81 -33.82 -12.25
CA LEU A 172 14.52 -33.86 -13.68
C LEU A 172 15.82 -33.71 -14.46
N ASP A 173 15.95 -34.47 -15.54
CA ASP A 173 17.02 -34.24 -16.52
C ASP A 173 16.78 -32.90 -17.26
N ASP A 174 17.86 -32.23 -17.66
CA ASP A 174 17.83 -30.90 -18.30
C ASP A 174 16.92 -30.86 -19.52
N THR A 175 16.86 -31.95 -20.28
CA THR A 175 16.01 -32.05 -21.48
C THR A 175 14.54 -32.09 -21.11
N VAL A 176 14.17 -32.87 -20.08
CA VAL A 176 12.80 -33.01 -19.59
C VAL A 176 12.35 -31.74 -18.87
N ALA A 177 13.21 -31.15 -18.05
CA ALA A 177 12.93 -29.89 -17.38
C ALA A 177 12.64 -28.76 -18.40
N ARG A 178 13.44 -28.68 -19.48
CA ARG A 178 13.24 -27.70 -20.54
C ARG A 178 11.93 -27.92 -21.30
N SER A 179 11.59 -29.16 -21.67
CA SER A 179 10.33 -29.42 -22.40
C SER A 179 9.10 -29.12 -21.54
N THR A 180 9.11 -29.53 -20.27
CA THR A 180 7.98 -29.28 -19.34
C THR A 180 7.85 -27.79 -19.02
N ALA A 181 8.96 -27.05 -18.88
CA ALA A 181 8.94 -25.61 -18.71
C ALA A 181 8.33 -24.89 -19.93
N VAL A 182 8.66 -25.34 -21.15
CA VAL A 182 8.08 -24.79 -22.39
C VAL A 182 6.58 -25.06 -22.47
N GLU A 183 6.12 -26.27 -22.14
CA GLU A 183 4.69 -26.61 -22.12
C GLU A 183 3.91 -25.75 -21.10
N LEU A 184 4.46 -25.57 -19.89
CA LEU A 184 3.87 -24.69 -18.88
C LEU A 184 3.78 -23.24 -19.35
N ALA A 185 4.83 -22.74 -20.01
CA ALA A 185 4.83 -21.38 -20.56
C ALA A 185 3.78 -21.20 -21.67
N VAL A 186 3.64 -22.18 -22.56
CA VAL A 186 2.64 -22.16 -23.64
C VAL A 186 1.22 -22.18 -23.07
N ASN A 187 0.94 -23.05 -22.10
CA ASN A 187 -0.36 -23.13 -21.46
C ASN A 187 -0.73 -21.82 -20.74
N ALA A 188 0.20 -21.24 -19.98
CA ALA A 188 0.00 -19.94 -19.33
C ALA A 188 -0.29 -18.81 -20.33
N LEU A 189 0.41 -18.78 -21.46
CA LEU A 189 0.15 -17.80 -22.53
C LEU A 189 -1.22 -17.99 -23.19
N MET A 190 -1.70 -19.23 -23.30
CA MET A 190 -3.02 -19.51 -23.83
C MET A 190 -4.14 -19.10 -22.87
N GLU A 191 -3.96 -19.31 -21.56
CA GLU A 191 -4.90 -18.86 -20.52
C GLU A 191 -5.00 -17.33 -20.51
N LEU A 192 -3.87 -16.62 -20.46
CA LEU A 192 -3.82 -15.15 -20.51
C LEU A 192 -4.49 -14.56 -21.76
N ARG A 193 -4.39 -15.24 -22.90
CA ARG A 193 -5.02 -14.79 -24.15
C ARG A 193 -6.54 -15.01 -24.15
N ASN A 194 -7.01 -16.02 -23.43
CA ASN A 194 -8.44 -16.35 -23.34
C ASN A 194 -9.19 -15.53 -22.28
N GLU A 195 -8.49 -14.93 -21.32
CA GLU A 195 -9.03 -14.07 -20.26
C GLU A 195 -9.28 -12.60 -20.65
N SER A 196 -9.41 -12.29 -21.95
CA SER A 196 -9.89 -10.96 -22.36
C SER A 196 -11.22 -10.63 -21.67
N PRO A 197 -11.37 -9.42 -21.11
CA PRO A 197 -12.31 -9.11 -20.03
C PRO A 197 -13.76 -9.27 -20.49
N ARG A 198 -14.33 -10.46 -20.26
CA ARG A 198 -15.74 -10.73 -20.44
C ARG A 198 -16.45 -10.37 -19.13
N GLY A 199 -17.10 -9.22 -19.14
CA GLY A 199 -18.18 -8.93 -18.21
C GLY A 199 -17.78 -7.99 -17.08
N THR A 200 -18.10 -6.72 -17.29
CA THR A 200 -18.38 -5.72 -16.26
C THR A 200 -19.34 -6.32 -15.22
N SER A 201 -18.83 -6.76 -14.07
CA SER A 201 -19.62 -7.08 -12.88
C SER A 201 -18.97 -6.44 -11.65
N PRO A 202 -19.78 -5.96 -10.68
CA PRO A 202 -19.35 -5.05 -9.65
C PRO A 202 -18.41 -5.75 -8.67
N VAL A 203 -17.43 -4.99 -8.15
CA VAL A 203 -16.60 -5.27 -6.96
C VAL A 203 -16.82 -6.66 -6.37
N TRP A 204 -16.02 -7.63 -6.81
CA TRP A 204 -16.00 -8.94 -6.17
C TRP A 204 -15.41 -8.78 -4.78
N GLU A 205 -16.25 -9.00 -3.78
CA GLU A 205 -15.81 -9.21 -2.40
C GLU A 205 -15.50 -10.70 -2.26
N GLU A 206 -14.24 -11.03 -1.96
CA GLU A 206 -13.87 -12.39 -1.57
C GLU A 206 -13.72 -12.45 -0.05
N SER A 207 -14.05 -13.59 0.57
CA SER A 207 -13.90 -13.72 2.01
C SER A 207 -12.42 -13.74 2.39
N ALA A 208 -12.07 -13.18 3.56
CA ALA A 208 -10.69 -13.17 4.03
C ALA A 208 -10.08 -14.58 4.12
N ARG A 209 -10.88 -15.58 4.51
CA ARG A 209 -10.45 -16.98 4.55
C ARG A 209 -10.20 -17.54 3.15
N GLN A 210 -11.03 -17.19 2.17
CA GLN A 210 -10.85 -17.59 0.78
C GLN A 210 -9.58 -16.97 0.19
N ALA A 211 -9.38 -15.67 0.37
CA ALA A 211 -8.16 -14.96 -0.04
C ALA A 211 -6.90 -15.57 0.58
N PHE A 212 -6.95 -15.86 1.89
CA PHE A 212 -5.86 -16.53 2.60
C PHE A 212 -5.64 -17.97 2.10
N GLY A 213 -6.70 -18.69 1.72
CA GLY A 213 -6.62 -20.00 1.09
C GLY A 213 -5.86 -19.95 -0.24
N HIS A 214 -6.22 -19.03 -1.13
CA HIS A 214 -5.51 -18.82 -2.40
C HIS A 214 -4.02 -18.48 -2.18
N LEU A 215 -3.72 -17.61 -1.21
CA LEU A 215 -2.34 -17.32 -0.81
C LEU A 215 -1.63 -18.58 -0.33
N SER A 216 -2.27 -19.35 0.56
CA SER A 216 -1.70 -20.57 1.14
C SER A 216 -1.32 -21.57 0.06
N ASP A 217 -2.18 -21.78 -0.93
CA ASP A 217 -1.92 -22.72 -2.03
C ASP A 217 -0.81 -22.21 -2.96
N SER A 218 -0.76 -20.89 -3.20
CA SER A 218 0.36 -20.26 -3.91
C SER A 218 1.70 -20.46 -3.18
N LEU A 219 1.73 -20.23 -1.86
CA LEU A 219 2.94 -20.37 -1.05
C LEU A 219 3.39 -21.83 -0.92
N LYS A 220 2.46 -22.78 -0.75
CA LYS A 220 2.78 -24.22 -0.75
C LYS A 220 3.40 -24.65 -2.08
N THR A 221 2.85 -24.18 -3.19
CA THR A 221 3.41 -24.44 -4.54
C THR A 221 4.83 -23.87 -4.65
N LEU A 222 5.03 -22.63 -4.19
CA LEU A 222 6.33 -21.95 -4.21
C LEU A 222 7.38 -22.66 -3.34
N LEU A 223 6.98 -23.17 -2.19
CA LEU A 223 7.85 -23.84 -1.22
C LEU A 223 7.96 -25.36 -1.40
N SER A 224 7.26 -25.94 -2.38
CA SER A 224 7.22 -27.38 -2.63
C SER A 224 8.60 -28.03 -2.84
N HIS A 225 9.59 -27.25 -3.25
CA HIS A 225 10.97 -27.69 -3.49
C HIS A 225 11.98 -27.09 -2.49
N SER A 226 11.50 -26.43 -1.43
CA SER A 226 12.32 -25.85 -0.36
C SER A 226 12.33 -26.77 0.86
N ALA A 227 13.42 -26.75 1.63
CA ALA A 227 13.51 -27.46 2.92
C ALA A 227 12.84 -26.69 4.07
N VAL A 228 12.24 -25.54 3.79
CA VAL A 228 11.63 -24.63 4.77
C VAL A 228 10.23 -25.11 5.16
N GLN A 229 9.98 -25.19 6.46
CA GLN A 229 8.66 -25.47 7.02
C GLN A 229 7.78 -24.21 6.96
N LEU A 230 6.64 -24.31 6.27
CA LEU A 230 5.63 -23.25 6.21
C LEU A 230 4.58 -23.45 7.31
N GLU A 231 4.42 -22.46 8.19
CA GLU A 231 3.34 -22.36 9.17
C GLU A 231 2.34 -21.28 8.72
N LEU A 232 1.04 -21.62 8.69
CA LEU A 232 -0.03 -20.75 8.20
C LEU A 232 -1.04 -20.48 9.32
N ASP A 233 -1.23 -19.22 9.67
CA ASP A 233 -2.27 -18.78 10.60
C ASP A 233 -3.40 -18.08 9.83
N PRO A 234 -4.50 -18.79 9.52
CA PRO A 234 -5.62 -18.18 8.85
C PRO A 234 -6.29 -17.14 9.75
N PRO A 235 -7.00 -16.16 9.16
CA PRO A 235 -7.69 -15.16 9.95
C PRO A 235 -8.81 -15.76 10.81
N ALA A 236 -8.90 -15.30 12.05
CA ALA A 236 -9.95 -15.72 12.99
C ALA A 236 -11.35 -15.33 12.49
N ASN A 237 -11.47 -14.12 11.92
CA ASN A 237 -12.72 -13.58 11.38
C ASN A 237 -12.74 -13.69 9.85
N ASP A 238 -13.87 -14.10 9.28
CA ASP A 238 -14.05 -14.29 7.84
C ASP A 238 -14.85 -13.15 7.22
N ARG A 239 -14.35 -11.92 7.34
CA ARG A 239 -14.98 -10.74 6.72
C ARG A 239 -14.67 -10.67 5.24
N SER A 240 -15.61 -10.11 4.47
CA SER A 240 -15.37 -9.73 3.08
C SER A 240 -14.21 -8.73 2.97
N LEU A 241 -13.28 -9.04 2.08
CA LEU A 241 -12.24 -8.13 1.64
C LEU A 241 -12.61 -7.63 0.24
N THR A 242 -12.27 -6.37 -0.05
CA THR A 242 -12.27 -5.94 -1.44
C THR A 242 -11.18 -6.71 -2.17
N SER A 243 -11.45 -7.12 -3.41
CA SER A 243 -10.48 -7.79 -4.28
C SER A 243 -9.13 -7.07 -4.38
N VAL A 244 -9.12 -5.74 -4.33
CA VAL A 244 -7.89 -4.94 -4.32
C VAL A 244 -7.08 -5.14 -3.04
N THR A 245 -7.72 -5.10 -1.87
CA THR A 245 -7.04 -5.29 -0.58
C THR A 245 -6.52 -6.72 -0.48
N ALA A 246 -7.35 -7.69 -0.85
CA ALA A 246 -6.98 -9.10 -0.81
C ALA A 246 -5.79 -9.37 -1.72
N HIS A 247 -5.81 -8.88 -2.97
CA HIS A 247 -4.67 -9.03 -3.88
C HIS A 247 -3.41 -8.32 -3.38
N ALA A 248 -3.51 -7.07 -2.92
CA ALA A 248 -2.37 -6.32 -2.40
C ALA A 248 -1.70 -7.04 -1.23
N ALA A 249 -2.49 -7.64 -0.34
CA ALA A 249 -2.01 -8.47 0.74
C ALA A 249 -1.32 -9.75 0.21
N LYS A 250 -1.97 -10.51 -0.70
CA LYS A 250 -1.39 -11.73 -1.29
C LYS A 250 -0.03 -11.48 -1.94
N VAL A 251 0.08 -10.45 -2.77
CA VAL A 251 1.32 -10.11 -3.49
C VAL A 251 2.42 -9.66 -2.54
N SER A 252 2.09 -8.80 -1.58
CA SER A 252 3.07 -8.26 -0.64
C SER A 252 3.60 -9.34 0.31
N VAL A 253 2.72 -10.23 0.78
CA VAL A 253 3.12 -11.40 1.59
C VAL A 253 4.01 -12.33 0.79
N ARG A 254 3.67 -12.66 -0.45
CA ARG A 254 4.53 -13.50 -1.29
C ARG A 254 5.90 -12.87 -1.53
N ALA A 255 5.95 -11.56 -1.74
CA ALA A 255 7.20 -10.83 -1.89
C ALA A 255 8.05 -10.90 -0.60
N ALA A 256 7.42 -10.76 0.57
CA ALA A 256 8.09 -10.91 1.86
C ALA A 256 8.61 -12.34 2.09
N VAL A 257 7.84 -13.38 1.75
CA VAL A 257 8.28 -14.78 1.83
C VAL A 257 9.46 -15.05 0.89
N LEU A 258 9.42 -14.55 -0.34
CA LEU A 258 10.54 -14.65 -1.28
C LEU A 258 11.79 -13.91 -0.80
N ALA A 259 11.63 -12.81 -0.09
CA ALA A 259 12.74 -12.10 0.56
C ALA A 259 13.33 -12.95 1.70
N ALA A 260 12.48 -13.55 2.54
CA ALA A 260 12.92 -14.45 3.62
C ALA A 260 13.72 -15.64 3.08
N LEU A 261 13.26 -16.31 2.02
CA LEU A 261 13.93 -17.47 1.42
C LEU A 261 15.32 -17.22 0.85
N ARG A 262 15.71 -15.96 0.65
CA ARG A 262 17.05 -15.61 0.18
C ARG A 262 18.07 -15.52 1.31
N GLN A 263 17.62 -15.47 2.56
CA GLN A 263 18.49 -15.55 3.71
C GLN A 263 19.02 -16.98 3.83
N SER A 264 20.30 -17.12 4.16
CA SER A 264 20.88 -18.40 4.53
C SER A 264 20.29 -18.89 5.85
N GLU A 265 20.16 -20.21 6.00
CA GLU A 265 19.75 -20.87 7.26
C GLU A 265 18.30 -20.70 7.72
N VAL A 266 17.40 -20.14 6.90
CA VAL A 266 15.97 -20.17 7.21
C VAL A 266 15.46 -21.61 7.18
N ARG A 267 14.80 -22.04 8.25
CA ARG A 267 14.19 -23.37 8.39
C ARG A 267 12.69 -23.30 8.53
N ARG A 268 12.15 -22.18 9.03
CA ARG A 268 10.73 -21.98 9.27
C ARG A 268 10.29 -20.60 8.84
N ILE A 269 9.18 -20.55 8.10
CA ILE A 269 8.48 -19.30 7.77
C ILE A 269 7.05 -19.42 8.26
N ARG A 270 6.61 -18.43 9.03
CA ARG A 270 5.25 -18.30 9.55
C ARG A 270 4.55 -17.13 8.86
N VAL A 271 3.37 -17.39 8.33
CA VAL A 271 2.54 -16.39 7.64
C VAL A 271 1.17 -16.35 8.29
N GLY A 272 0.74 -15.18 8.74
CA GLY A 272 -0.54 -15.01 9.42
C GLY A 272 -1.30 -13.77 8.98
N TRP A 273 -2.63 -13.86 8.92
CA TRP A 273 -3.51 -12.72 8.67
C TRP A 273 -4.40 -12.44 9.88
N GLU A 274 -4.48 -11.19 10.30
CA GLU A 274 -5.37 -10.72 11.35
C GLU A 274 -6.29 -9.64 10.80
N LEU A 275 -7.60 -9.80 10.98
CA LEU A 275 -8.58 -8.79 10.59
C LEU A 275 -9.04 -8.01 11.81
N GLY A 276 -8.67 -6.73 11.83
CA GLY A 276 -9.22 -5.73 12.73
C GLY A 276 -10.55 -5.16 12.22
N LEU A 277 -11.03 -4.12 12.88
CA LEU A 277 -12.26 -3.42 12.49
C LEU A 277 -12.07 -2.60 11.21
N ALA A 278 -10.91 -1.97 11.04
CA ALA A 278 -10.59 -1.05 9.95
C ALA A 278 -9.32 -1.43 9.16
N GLU A 279 -8.69 -2.56 9.49
CA GLU A 279 -7.42 -2.95 8.87
C GLU A 279 -7.27 -4.46 8.77
N LEU A 280 -6.54 -4.89 7.75
CA LEU A 280 -5.99 -6.23 7.59
C LEU A 280 -4.50 -6.15 7.88
N VAL A 281 -4.04 -6.92 8.85
CA VAL A 281 -2.62 -7.05 9.19
C VAL A 281 -2.13 -8.40 8.71
N ALA A 282 -1.20 -8.41 7.76
CA ALA A 282 -0.50 -9.61 7.34
C ALA A 282 0.91 -9.63 7.94
N THR A 283 1.28 -10.74 8.55
CA THR A 283 2.58 -10.94 9.20
C THR A 283 3.34 -12.05 8.50
N VAL A 284 4.63 -11.83 8.25
CA VAL A 284 5.57 -12.83 7.73
C VAL A 284 6.77 -12.85 8.66
N ARG A 285 7.04 -14.02 9.26
CA ARG A 285 8.13 -14.20 10.21
C ARG A 285 9.02 -15.36 9.76
N ASP A 286 10.32 -15.17 9.83
CA ASP A 286 11.31 -16.22 9.61
C ASP A 286 12.17 -16.47 10.87
N ASP A 287 12.91 -17.58 10.86
CA ASP A 287 13.92 -17.93 11.86
C ASP A 287 15.35 -17.78 11.33
N GLY A 288 15.54 -16.88 10.36
CA GLY A 288 16.83 -16.61 9.74
C GLY A 288 17.83 -15.88 10.66
N PRO A 289 18.98 -15.46 10.13
CA PRO A 289 20.02 -14.77 10.89
C PRO A 289 19.58 -13.41 11.43
N GLY A 290 18.48 -12.82 10.93
CA GLY A 290 17.97 -11.54 11.43
C GLY A 290 18.86 -10.35 11.05
N VAL A 291 19.47 -10.39 9.86
CA VAL A 291 20.38 -9.36 9.34
C VAL A 291 19.78 -8.73 8.08
N LEU A 292 19.63 -7.41 8.09
CA LEU A 292 19.17 -6.61 6.95
C LEU A 292 20.34 -6.39 5.98
N ASN A 293 20.47 -7.24 4.96
CA ASN A 293 21.55 -7.14 3.97
C ASN A 293 21.15 -6.40 2.67
N ASP A 294 19.89 -6.03 2.46
CA ASP A 294 19.39 -5.58 1.15
C ASP A 294 18.28 -4.49 1.24
N ASP A 295 18.67 -3.24 1.52
CA ASP A 295 17.78 -2.08 1.73
C ASP A 295 16.80 -1.84 0.57
N LEU A 296 17.20 -2.15 -0.68
CA LEU A 296 16.42 -1.85 -1.88
C LEU A 296 15.09 -2.61 -1.95
N ARG A 297 14.97 -3.77 -1.29
CA ARG A 297 13.80 -4.67 -1.42
C ARG A 297 12.75 -4.45 -0.37
N ALA A 298 13.15 -4.14 0.86
CA ALA A 298 12.24 -3.62 1.87
C ALA A 298 11.56 -2.34 1.34
N CYS A 299 12.31 -1.48 0.63
CA CYS A 299 11.75 -0.32 -0.06
C CYS A 299 10.67 -0.67 -1.09
N GLN A 300 10.83 -1.72 -1.90
CA GLN A 300 9.84 -2.09 -2.92
C GLN A 300 8.54 -2.66 -2.32
N ILE A 301 8.63 -3.39 -1.20
CA ILE A 301 7.44 -3.87 -0.48
C ILE A 301 6.76 -2.67 0.21
N ALA A 302 7.54 -1.82 0.89
CA ALA A 302 7.05 -0.61 1.55
C ALA A 302 6.33 0.33 0.57
N GLN A 303 6.97 0.68 -0.55
CA GLN A 303 6.37 1.52 -1.59
C GLN A 303 5.04 0.98 -2.11
N ARG A 304 4.91 -0.35 -2.26
CA ARG A 304 3.67 -0.98 -2.72
C ARG A 304 2.55 -0.91 -1.67
N VAL A 305 2.88 -1.10 -0.39
CA VAL A 305 1.92 -1.05 0.72
C VAL A 305 1.48 0.39 1.00
N GLU A 306 2.43 1.33 1.01
CA GLU A 306 2.18 2.76 1.21
C GLU A 306 1.34 3.36 0.08
N ALA A 307 1.54 2.92 -1.17
CA ALA A 307 0.70 3.33 -2.30
C ALA A 307 -0.78 2.96 -2.14
N GLN A 308 -1.11 2.04 -1.22
CA GLN A 308 -2.49 1.65 -0.87
C GLN A 308 -2.98 2.29 0.44
N GLY A 309 -2.25 3.27 0.97
CA GLY A 309 -2.54 3.88 2.28
C GLY A 309 -2.27 2.95 3.46
N GLY A 310 -1.49 1.89 3.25
CA GLY A 310 -1.05 0.95 4.27
C GLY A 310 0.25 1.35 4.94
N SER A 311 0.68 0.54 5.91
CA SER A 311 1.98 0.69 6.59
C SER A 311 2.82 -0.59 6.49
N PHE A 312 4.13 -0.41 6.41
CA PHE A 312 5.12 -1.47 6.39
C PHE A 312 6.05 -1.32 7.59
N GLU A 313 6.19 -2.39 8.38
CA GLU A 313 7.16 -2.46 9.47
C GLU A 313 8.04 -3.71 9.29
N LEU A 314 9.34 -3.53 9.51
CA LEU A 314 10.33 -4.61 9.44
C LEU A 314 11.18 -4.59 10.71
N ASP A 315 11.18 -5.71 11.43
CA ASP A 315 12.00 -5.91 12.62
C ASP A 315 12.96 -7.08 12.37
N ALA A 316 14.23 -6.89 12.66
CA ALA A 316 15.28 -7.88 12.43
C ALA A 316 16.07 -8.08 13.73
N VAL A 317 16.01 -9.29 14.29
CA VAL A 317 16.67 -9.62 15.55
C VAL A 317 17.78 -10.64 15.26
N PRO A 318 19.06 -10.27 15.47
CA PRO A 318 20.19 -11.17 15.21
C PRO A 318 20.02 -12.53 15.91
N GLY A 319 20.08 -13.62 15.13
CA GLY A 319 19.93 -15.01 15.59
C GLY A 319 18.51 -15.46 15.90
N TRP A 320 17.50 -14.61 15.71
CA TRP A 320 16.09 -14.90 15.97
C TRP A 320 15.19 -14.75 14.74
N GLY A 321 15.71 -14.15 13.66
CA GLY A 321 15.01 -13.97 12.40
C GLY A 321 14.39 -12.59 12.22
N MET A 322 13.65 -12.46 11.13
CA MET A 322 12.98 -11.22 10.75
C MET A 322 11.46 -11.34 10.88
N THR A 323 10.82 -10.23 11.24
CA THR A 323 9.36 -10.09 11.27
C THR A 323 8.97 -8.92 10.38
N THR A 324 8.23 -9.22 9.32
CA THR A 324 7.64 -8.24 8.40
C THR A 324 6.14 -8.11 8.71
N LYS A 325 5.68 -6.89 8.96
CA LYS A 325 4.27 -6.57 9.19
C LYS A 325 3.77 -5.63 8.09
N LEU A 326 2.67 -6.03 7.46
CA LEU A 326 2.04 -5.36 6.34
C LEU A 326 0.61 -5.00 6.75
N THR A 327 0.31 -3.72 6.88
CA THR A 327 -1.02 -3.23 7.29
C THR A 327 -1.73 -2.66 6.09
N PHE A 328 -2.93 -3.14 5.80
CA PHE A 328 -3.78 -2.66 4.71
C PHE A 328 -5.07 -2.05 5.28
N PRO A 329 -5.42 -0.81 4.91
CA PRO A 329 -6.67 -0.21 5.36
C PRO A 329 -7.84 -0.97 4.73
N LEU A 330 -8.82 -1.35 5.55
CA LEU A 330 -10.10 -1.86 5.09
C LEU A 330 -11.03 -0.65 4.91
N ALA A 331 -11.42 -0.38 3.66
CA ALA A 331 -12.50 0.54 3.40
C ALA A 331 -13.75 0.02 4.11
N LEU A 332 -14.22 0.76 5.12
CA LEU A 332 -15.56 0.53 5.66
C LEU A 332 -16.52 0.74 4.49
N SER A 333 -17.16 -0.33 4.02
CA SER A 333 -18.16 -0.22 2.97
C SER A 333 -19.22 0.76 3.43
N GLU A 334 -19.26 1.95 2.81
CA GLU A 334 -20.25 3.02 3.09
C GLU A 334 -21.70 2.53 2.87
N VAL A 335 -21.89 1.31 2.34
CA VAL A 335 -23.18 0.63 2.21
C VAL A 335 -23.79 0.26 3.58
N ALA A 336 -22.99 0.21 4.66
CA ALA A 336 -23.52 0.08 6.02
C ALA A 336 -23.99 1.42 6.64
N ALA A 337 -23.59 2.56 6.08
CA ALA A 337 -23.86 3.88 6.67
C ALA A 337 -25.27 4.44 6.34
N THR A 338 -26.02 3.84 5.41
CA THR A 338 -27.37 4.29 5.03
C THR A 338 -28.52 3.54 5.71
N ARG A 339 -28.25 2.72 6.73
CA ARG A 339 -29.28 2.19 7.64
C ARG A 339 -28.88 2.36 9.10
N ILE A 340 -28.83 3.60 9.56
CA ILE A 340 -28.90 3.91 10.99
C ILE A 340 -30.33 4.33 11.33
N PRO A 341 -31.15 3.48 11.95
CA PRO A 341 -32.07 3.96 12.97
C PRO A 341 -31.26 4.35 14.22
N ARG A 342 -31.56 5.54 14.76
CA ARG A 342 -31.07 6.10 16.04
C ARG A 342 -31.14 5.08 17.21
N PRO A 343 -30.36 5.29 18.28
CA PRO A 343 -29.87 4.23 19.16
C PRO A 343 -30.94 3.73 20.14
N VAL A 344 -30.97 2.41 20.36
CA VAL A 344 -31.51 1.83 21.58
C VAL A 344 -30.33 1.49 22.49
N LEU A 345 -30.17 2.32 23.53
CA LEU A 345 -29.48 1.95 24.75
C LEU A 345 -30.26 0.81 25.40
N ALA A 346 -29.79 -0.43 25.27
CA ALA A 346 -30.02 -1.52 26.21
C ALA A 346 -29.40 -2.82 25.66
N SER A 347 -28.27 -3.24 26.23
CA SER A 347 -28.05 -4.58 26.81
C SER A 347 -26.55 -4.88 26.88
N LEU A 348 -26.00 -4.77 28.09
CA LEU A 348 -24.75 -5.39 28.50
C LEU A 348 -24.92 -6.92 28.41
N PRO A 349 -23.97 -7.68 27.83
CA PRO A 349 -24.01 -9.13 27.93
C PRO A 349 -23.68 -9.60 29.34
N TYR A 350 -24.56 -10.48 29.81
CA TYR A 350 -24.53 -11.29 31.02
C TYR A 350 -23.15 -11.87 31.39
N GLU A 351 -22.78 -11.75 32.66
CA GLU A 351 -21.78 -12.59 33.31
C GLU A 351 -22.20 -14.06 33.20
N THR A 352 -21.30 -14.91 32.71
CA THR A 352 -21.43 -16.37 32.82
C THR A 352 -20.49 -16.82 33.94
N PRO A 353 -20.99 -17.28 35.10
CA PRO A 353 -20.13 -17.70 36.20
C PRO A 353 -19.50 -19.05 35.86
N GLY A 354 -18.17 -19.09 35.70
CA GLY A 354 -17.39 -20.34 35.66
C GLY A 354 -16.45 -20.55 34.47
N ALA A 355 -16.36 -19.63 33.51
CA ALA A 355 -15.29 -19.67 32.51
C ALA A 355 -14.07 -18.92 33.04
N ASP A 356 -12.90 -19.56 33.02
CA ASP A 356 -11.63 -18.91 33.35
C ASP A 356 -11.50 -17.61 32.51
N PRO A 357 -11.45 -16.42 33.13
CA PRO A 357 -11.40 -15.13 32.46
C PRO A 357 -10.22 -15.00 31.49
N LEU A 358 -9.20 -15.84 31.65
CA LEU A 358 -7.98 -15.86 30.85
C LEU A 358 -8.00 -16.92 29.74
N ALA A 359 -9.04 -17.75 29.64
CA ALA A 359 -9.13 -18.85 28.66
C ALA A 359 -9.07 -18.40 27.18
N GLY A 360 -9.34 -17.12 26.90
CA GLY A 360 -9.24 -16.53 25.56
C GLY A 360 -7.83 -16.10 25.15
N LEU A 361 -6.85 -16.15 26.06
CA LEU A 361 -5.46 -15.78 25.81
C LEU A 361 -4.63 -16.99 25.38
N GLY A 362 -3.77 -16.79 24.39
CA GLY A 362 -2.77 -17.80 24.02
C GLY A 362 -1.70 -17.95 25.11
N ALA A 363 -1.02 -19.10 25.13
CA ALA A 363 0.04 -19.39 26.11
C ALA A 363 1.09 -18.27 26.21
N ARG A 364 1.47 -17.68 25.06
CA ARG A 364 2.44 -16.58 25.03
C ARG A 364 1.89 -15.26 25.53
N GLU A 365 0.61 -15.00 25.32
CA GLU A 365 -0.07 -13.82 25.83
C GLU A 365 -0.21 -13.90 27.36
N LEU A 366 -0.45 -15.10 27.90
CA LEU A 366 -0.42 -15.37 29.35
C LEU A 366 0.95 -15.08 29.96
N GLU A 367 2.04 -15.59 29.37
CA GLU A 367 3.41 -15.34 29.86
C GLU A 367 3.81 -13.85 29.82
N VAL A 368 3.30 -13.11 28.82
CA VAL A 368 3.47 -11.65 28.71
C VAL A 368 2.61 -10.93 29.75
N LEU A 369 1.35 -11.35 29.93
CA LEU A 369 0.42 -10.78 30.90
C LEU A 369 0.91 -10.98 32.33
N GLU A 370 1.45 -12.15 32.67
CA GLU A 370 2.03 -12.46 33.99
C GLU A 370 3.18 -11.48 34.32
N ARG A 371 4.13 -11.31 33.39
CA ARG A 371 5.24 -10.36 33.57
C ARG A 371 4.77 -8.90 33.58
N LEU A 372 3.72 -8.58 32.82
CA LEU A 372 3.11 -7.26 32.82
C LEU A 372 2.43 -6.97 34.16
N ALA A 373 1.79 -7.96 34.78
CA ALA A 373 1.18 -7.90 36.09
C ALA A 373 2.20 -7.79 37.24
N LEU A 374 3.42 -8.31 37.03
CA LEU A 374 4.59 -8.07 37.88
C LEU A 374 5.22 -6.67 37.71
N GLY A 375 4.71 -5.86 36.77
CA GLY A 375 5.17 -4.48 36.56
C GLY A 375 6.41 -4.36 35.66
N HIS A 376 6.82 -5.43 34.99
CA HIS A 376 7.97 -5.36 34.07
C HIS A 376 7.70 -4.38 32.91
N ARG A 377 8.76 -3.73 32.43
CA ARG A 377 8.73 -2.89 31.23
C ARG A 377 8.85 -3.78 30.00
N ASN A 378 8.30 -3.35 28.86
CA ASN A 378 8.32 -4.16 27.64
C ASN A 378 9.71 -4.62 27.24
N ARG A 379 10.74 -3.80 27.48
CA ARG A 379 12.15 -4.17 27.28
C ARG A 379 12.62 -5.31 28.18
N THR A 380 12.20 -5.33 29.43
CA THR A 380 12.53 -6.39 30.40
C THR A 380 11.79 -7.68 30.05
N ILE A 381 10.49 -7.56 29.73
CA ILE A 381 9.67 -8.67 29.25
C ILE A 381 10.30 -9.27 27.98
N ALA A 382 10.73 -8.44 27.05
CA ALA A 382 11.40 -8.84 25.82
C ALA A 382 12.68 -9.63 26.09
N GLN A 383 13.49 -9.19 27.05
CA GLN A 383 14.71 -9.89 27.45
C GLN A 383 14.44 -11.23 28.14
N GLU A 384 13.49 -11.27 29.07
CA GLU A 384 13.13 -12.49 29.82
C GLU A 384 12.41 -13.54 28.97
N LEU A 385 11.64 -13.08 27.99
CA LEU A 385 10.93 -13.93 27.04
C LEU A 385 11.75 -14.22 25.79
N HIS A 386 12.92 -13.60 25.63
CA HIS A 386 13.75 -13.68 24.44
C HIS A 386 12.99 -13.37 23.13
N ILE A 387 12.27 -12.25 23.10
CA ILE A 387 11.54 -11.73 21.93
C ILE A 387 11.83 -10.23 21.76
N SER A 388 11.47 -9.61 20.63
CA SER A 388 11.69 -8.17 20.46
C SER A 388 10.71 -7.32 21.30
N GLU A 389 11.12 -6.09 21.63
CA GLU A 389 10.27 -5.15 22.38
C GLU A 389 8.99 -4.77 21.59
N SER A 390 9.06 -4.74 20.26
CA SER A 390 7.91 -4.56 19.37
C SER A 390 6.95 -5.76 19.48
N THR A 391 7.48 -6.99 19.53
CA THR A 391 6.69 -8.22 19.75
C THR A 391 5.98 -8.18 21.09
N VAL A 392 6.63 -7.65 22.14
CA VAL A 392 5.97 -7.44 23.44
C VAL A 392 4.88 -6.39 23.32
N LYS A 393 5.13 -5.24 22.66
CA LYS A 393 4.08 -4.22 22.44
C LYS A 393 2.87 -4.80 21.69
N PHE A 394 3.11 -5.67 20.71
CA PHE A 394 2.09 -6.39 19.97
C PHE A 394 1.28 -7.33 20.89
N HIS A 395 1.94 -8.19 21.66
CA HIS A 395 1.25 -9.05 22.63
C HIS A 395 0.45 -8.22 23.63
N VAL A 396 0.98 -7.11 24.12
CA VAL A 396 0.26 -6.20 25.02
C VAL A 396 -0.98 -5.61 24.34
N ALA A 397 -0.88 -5.12 23.11
CA ALA A 397 -2.04 -4.60 22.38
C ALA A 397 -3.13 -5.68 22.19
N ASN A 398 -2.74 -6.90 21.85
CA ASN A 398 -3.66 -8.03 21.69
C ASN A 398 -4.29 -8.45 23.02
N ILE A 399 -3.53 -8.48 24.11
CA ILE A 399 -4.03 -8.73 25.46
C ILE A 399 -5.07 -7.67 25.85
N LEU A 400 -4.78 -6.38 25.65
CA LEU A 400 -5.71 -5.29 25.94
C LEU A 400 -7.01 -5.44 25.14
N SER A 401 -6.89 -5.76 23.85
CA SER A 401 -8.05 -5.97 22.98
C SER A 401 -8.86 -7.19 23.38
N LYS A 402 -8.22 -8.31 23.73
CA LYS A 402 -8.89 -9.58 24.09
C LYS A 402 -9.55 -9.52 25.46
N LEU A 403 -8.94 -8.81 26.40
CA LEU A 403 -9.49 -8.56 27.73
C LEU A 403 -10.48 -7.37 27.74
N ALA A 404 -10.65 -6.67 26.62
CA ALA A 404 -11.50 -5.49 26.48
C ALA A 404 -11.19 -4.37 27.50
N VAL A 405 -9.90 -4.16 27.77
CA VAL A 405 -9.40 -3.14 28.73
C VAL A 405 -8.60 -2.05 28.00
N GLY A 406 -8.67 -0.82 28.52
CA GLY A 406 -8.10 0.36 27.89
C GLY A 406 -6.65 0.65 28.29
N SER A 407 -6.14 0.02 29.34
CA SER A 407 -4.81 0.32 29.86
C SER A 407 -4.06 -0.89 30.39
N ARG A 408 -2.72 -0.80 30.37
CA ARG A 408 -1.83 -1.81 30.97
C ARG A 408 -2.11 -2.03 32.47
N GLY A 409 -2.59 -1.01 33.16
CA GLY A 409 -2.94 -1.10 34.58
C GLY A 409 -4.21 -1.92 34.80
N GLU A 410 -5.20 -1.72 33.93
CA GLU A 410 -6.43 -2.52 33.94
C GLU A 410 -6.16 -3.98 33.61
N ALA A 411 -5.29 -4.28 32.64
CA ALA A 411 -4.89 -5.66 32.33
C ALA A 411 -4.18 -6.35 33.51
N ALA A 412 -3.28 -5.65 34.19
CA ALA A 412 -2.61 -6.17 35.40
C ALA A 412 -3.63 -6.44 36.52
N ALA A 413 -4.57 -5.53 36.75
CA ALA A 413 -5.63 -5.72 37.74
C ALA A 413 -6.54 -6.91 37.39
N PHE A 414 -6.85 -7.10 36.10
CA PHE A 414 -7.64 -8.22 35.61
C PHE A 414 -6.95 -9.57 35.86
N PHE A 415 -5.63 -9.67 35.62
CA PHE A 415 -4.85 -10.86 35.91
C PHE A 415 -4.86 -11.22 37.40
N HIS A 416 -4.63 -10.24 38.28
CA HIS A 416 -4.64 -10.46 39.74
C HIS A 416 -6.03 -10.86 40.28
N ALA A 417 -7.10 -10.39 39.65
CA ALA A 417 -8.47 -10.75 40.01
C ALA A 417 -8.86 -12.18 39.54
N ALA A 418 -8.21 -12.70 38.50
CA ALA A 418 -8.46 -14.03 37.94
C ALA A 418 -7.54 -15.12 38.51
N ALA A 419 -6.40 -14.75 39.12
CA ALA A 419 -5.41 -15.67 39.70
C ALA A 419 -5.65 -16.04 41.19
N VAL A 420 -6.80 -15.66 41.77
CA VAL A 420 -7.28 -15.99 43.12
C VAL A 420 -8.51 -16.88 43.01
#